data_AF-A0A2E0Z0G9-F1
#
_entry.id   AF-A0A2E0Z0G9-F1
#
_cell.length_a   1.000
_cell.length_b   1.000
_cell.length_c   1.000
_cell.angle_alpha   90.00
_cell.angle_beta   90.00
_cell.angle_gamma   90.00
#
_symmetry.space_group_name_H-M   'P 1'
#
loop_
_entity.id
_entity.type
_entity.pdbx_description
1 polymer ?
#
loop_
_entity_poly.entity_id
_entity_poly.type
_entity_poly.pdbx_seq_one_letter_code
_entity_poly.pdbx_strand_id
1 'polypeptide(L)'
;MNAARANANQALYLAKILLGAWRRDSDAAEVADATLRQAYLPAVRTHLVQAYGWFLLEVRGEDFPAGTAPPAGVAELPEISAGRAVAGELREFQQLEQDGWLAALLAASTSAASGPRAPGNLASPAPELPDHAQASAWADSLEDLFGRMRDSLDEF
;
A
#
# COMPACT_ATOMS: atom_id res chain seq x y z
N MET A 1 -23.23 -3.08 1.64
CA MET A 1 -21.78 -2.91 1.84
C MET A 1 -21.10 -3.25 0.53
N ASN A 2 -20.35 -2.30 -0.03
CA ASN A 2 -19.58 -2.53 -1.25
C ASN A 2 -18.44 -3.54 -0.95
N ALA A 3 -18.28 -4.56 -1.79
CA ALA A 3 -17.23 -5.56 -1.64
C ALA A 3 -15.82 -4.93 -1.62
N ALA A 4 -15.61 -3.83 -2.35
CA ALA A 4 -14.36 -3.08 -2.35
C ALA A 4 -13.97 -2.57 -0.95
N ARG A 5 -14.92 -1.93 -0.24
CA ARG A 5 -14.71 -1.44 1.14
C ARG A 5 -14.32 -2.56 2.10
N ALA A 6 -15.03 -3.69 2.02
CA ALA A 6 -14.75 -4.83 2.88
C ALA A 6 -13.33 -5.38 2.65
N ASN A 7 -12.91 -5.50 1.39
CA ASN A 7 -11.58 -5.96 1.02
C ASN A 7 -10.48 -4.95 1.41
N ALA A 8 -10.72 -3.63 1.27
CA ALA A 8 -9.78 -2.60 1.69
C ALA A 8 -9.49 -2.68 3.19
N ASN A 9 -10.55 -2.77 4.01
CA ASN A 9 -10.45 -2.90 5.46
C ASN A 9 -9.78 -4.22 5.88
N GLN A 10 -10.10 -5.32 5.20
CA GLN A 10 -9.47 -6.61 5.47
C GLN A 10 -7.97 -6.57 5.20
N ALA A 11 -7.55 -6.00 4.07
CA ALA A 11 -6.14 -5.88 3.73
C ALA A 11 -5.39 -4.98 4.73
N LEU A 12 -5.96 -3.83 5.10
CA LEU A 12 -5.39 -2.96 6.14
C LEU A 12 -5.26 -3.70 7.50
N TYR A 13 -6.28 -4.47 7.89
CA TYR A 13 -6.24 -5.26 9.11
C TYR A 13 -5.12 -6.31 9.10
N LEU A 14 -4.94 -7.02 7.98
CA LEU A 14 -3.83 -7.98 7.82
C LEU A 14 -2.47 -7.29 7.92
N ALA A 15 -2.29 -6.11 7.32
CA ALA A 15 -1.08 -5.31 7.48
C ALA A 15 -0.81 -4.97 8.95
N LYS A 16 -1.84 -4.54 9.70
CA LYS A 16 -1.73 -4.21 11.13
C LYS A 16 -1.38 -5.42 12.00
N ILE A 17 -1.89 -6.61 11.68
CA ILE A 17 -1.48 -7.86 12.36
C ILE A 17 0.02 -8.12 12.17
N LEU A 18 0.52 -8.02 10.93
CA LEU A 18 1.93 -8.23 10.63
C LEU A 18 2.82 -7.18 11.30
N LEU A 19 2.41 -5.91 11.30
CA LEU A 19 3.11 -4.85 12.04
C LEU A 19 3.16 -5.15 13.54
N GLY A 20 2.07 -5.66 14.12
CA GLY A 20 2.04 -6.09 15.51
C GLY A 20 2.98 -7.28 15.79
N ALA A 21 3.08 -8.24 14.86
CA ALA A 21 4.01 -9.35 14.97
C ALA A 21 5.46 -8.90 14.88
N TRP A 22 5.78 -8.05 13.90
CA TRP A 22 7.11 -7.49 13.74
C TRP A 22 7.54 -6.70 14.98
N ARG A 23 6.65 -5.88 15.58
CA ARG A 23 6.95 -5.17 16.83
C ARG A 23 7.33 -6.15 17.94
N ARG A 24 6.55 -7.21 18.16
CA ARG A 24 6.83 -8.22 19.20
C ARG A 24 8.19 -8.90 18.99
N ASP A 25 8.49 -9.30 17.77
CA ASP A 25 9.77 -9.97 17.46
C ASP A 25 10.95 -9.01 17.59
N SER A 26 10.76 -7.73 17.25
CA SER A 26 11.75 -6.68 17.47
C SER A 26 12.01 -6.44 18.95
N ASP A 27 10.96 -6.41 19.77
CA ASP A 27 11.06 -6.20 21.22
C ASP A 27 11.72 -7.41 21.92
N ALA A 28 11.54 -8.62 21.38
CA ALA A 28 12.22 -9.82 21.86
C ALA A 28 13.74 -9.81 21.60
N ALA A 29 14.19 -9.04 20.60
CA ALA A 29 15.59 -8.85 20.24
C ALA A 29 16.39 -10.14 19.94
N GLU A 30 15.70 -11.23 19.56
CA GLU A 30 16.33 -12.53 19.24
C GLU A 30 16.90 -12.56 17.81
N VAL A 31 16.35 -11.73 16.92
CA VAL A 31 16.70 -11.66 15.50
C VAL A 31 17.15 -10.24 15.18
N ALA A 32 18.18 -10.11 14.33
CA ALA A 32 18.67 -8.81 13.89
C ALA A 32 17.57 -8.01 13.14
N ASP A 33 17.50 -6.71 13.40
CA ASP A 33 16.49 -5.82 12.81
C ASP A 33 16.47 -5.88 11.26
N ALA A 34 17.65 -5.94 10.63
CA ALA A 34 17.75 -6.06 9.18
C ALA A 34 17.09 -7.36 8.64
N THR A 35 17.13 -8.45 9.40
CA THR A 35 16.46 -9.72 9.05
C THR A 35 14.95 -9.61 9.25
N LEU A 36 14.51 -8.95 10.33
CA LEU A 36 13.08 -8.69 10.56
C LEU A 36 12.50 -7.79 9.46
N ARG A 37 13.21 -6.72 9.05
CA ARG A 37 12.84 -5.87 7.90
C ARG A 37 12.65 -6.71 6.64
N GLN A 38 13.58 -7.60 6.32
CA GLN A 38 13.49 -8.47 5.14
C GLN A 38 12.31 -9.45 5.21
N ALA A 39 12.00 -9.97 6.39
CA ALA A 39 10.94 -10.95 6.58
C ALA A 39 9.54 -10.32 6.54
N TYR A 40 9.35 -9.19 7.22
CA TYR A 40 8.03 -8.59 7.43
C TYR A 40 7.64 -7.55 6.39
N LEU A 41 8.59 -6.70 5.97
CA LEU A 41 8.28 -5.54 5.13
C LEU A 41 7.58 -5.91 3.81
N PRO A 42 7.99 -6.95 3.05
CA PRO A 42 7.34 -7.28 1.78
C PRO A 42 5.85 -7.63 1.94
N ALA A 43 5.51 -8.40 2.98
CA ALA A 43 4.15 -8.82 3.26
C ALA A 43 3.29 -7.65 3.76
N VAL A 44 3.83 -6.81 4.67
CA VAL A 44 3.15 -5.59 5.12
C VAL A 44 2.82 -4.68 3.94
N ARG A 45 3.81 -4.39 3.09
CA ARG A 45 3.61 -3.55 1.90
C ARG A 45 2.57 -4.13 0.96
N THR A 46 2.62 -5.44 0.70
CA THR A 46 1.64 -6.12 -0.16
C THR A 46 0.22 -5.84 0.31
N HIS A 47 -0.04 -6.00 1.61
CA HIS A 47 -1.36 -5.73 2.17
C HIS A 47 -1.73 -4.25 2.16
N LEU A 48 -0.80 -3.33 2.42
CA LEU A 48 -1.07 -1.89 2.34
C LEU A 48 -1.39 -1.43 0.92
N VAL A 49 -0.67 -1.93 -0.09
CA VAL A 49 -0.95 -1.63 -1.51
C VAL A 49 -2.30 -2.23 -1.93
N GLN A 50 -2.61 -3.46 -1.50
CA GLN A 50 -3.92 -4.04 -1.74
C GLN A 50 -5.04 -3.22 -1.09
N ALA A 51 -4.85 -2.76 0.15
CA ALA A 51 -5.81 -1.92 0.84
C ALA A 51 -6.08 -0.64 0.04
N TYR A 52 -5.00 0.05 -0.37
CA TYR A 52 -5.09 1.25 -1.21
C TYR A 52 -5.83 0.98 -2.54
N GLY A 53 -5.48 -0.09 -3.25
CA GLY A 53 -6.12 -0.44 -4.51
C GLY A 53 -7.62 -0.71 -4.37
N TRP A 54 -8.02 -1.45 -3.34
CA TRP A 54 -9.44 -1.65 -3.04
C TRP A 54 -10.16 -0.36 -2.68
N PHE A 55 -9.49 0.54 -1.97
CA PHE A 55 -10.03 1.86 -1.65
C PHE A 55 -10.21 2.73 -2.90
N LEU A 56 -9.28 2.72 -3.86
CA LEU A 56 -9.47 3.41 -5.14
C LEU A 56 -10.71 2.91 -5.88
N LEU A 57 -10.98 1.60 -5.85
CA LEU A 57 -12.19 1.01 -6.43
C LEU A 57 -13.46 1.44 -5.69
N GLU A 58 -13.40 1.56 -4.35
CA GLU A 58 -14.50 2.08 -3.55
C GLU A 58 -14.83 3.53 -3.93
N VAL A 59 -13.82 4.41 -3.99
CA VAL A 59 -14.00 5.83 -4.37
C VAL A 59 -14.58 5.97 -5.78
N ARG A 60 -14.25 5.05 -6.69
CA ARG A 60 -14.84 5.03 -8.04
C ARG A 60 -16.32 4.65 -8.04
N GLY A 61 -16.79 3.91 -7.04
CA GLY A 61 -18.21 3.51 -6.92
C GLY A 61 -18.72 2.62 -8.06
N GLU A 62 -17.84 1.91 -8.75
CA GLU A 62 -18.22 0.99 -9.83
C GLU A 62 -18.19 -0.47 -9.35
N ASP A 63 -19.07 -1.30 -9.91
CA ASP A 63 -19.08 -2.74 -9.66
C ASP A 63 -17.97 -3.40 -10.48
N PHE A 64 -17.01 -4.02 -9.79
CA PHE A 64 -15.91 -4.75 -10.42
C PHE A 64 -16.19 -6.25 -10.42
N PRO A 65 -15.70 -7.00 -11.43
CA PRO A 65 -15.87 -8.45 -11.46
C PRO A 65 -15.32 -9.11 -10.19
N ALA A 66 -16.10 -10.04 -9.62
CA ALA A 66 -15.63 -10.83 -8.49
C ALA A 66 -14.36 -11.61 -8.89
N GLY A 67 -13.29 -11.47 -8.11
CA GLY A 67 -12.01 -12.14 -8.36
C GLY A 67 -10.96 -11.31 -9.12
N THR A 68 -11.25 -10.05 -9.45
CA THR A 68 -10.22 -9.12 -9.95
C THR A 68 -9.25 -8.73 -8.83
N ALA A 69 -7.95 -8.72 -9.10
CA ALA A 69 -6.96 -8.19 -8.15
C ALA A 69 -7.11 -6.66 -8.04
N PRO A 70 -6.90 -6.06 -6.86
CA PRO A 70 -6.93 -4.61 -6.73
C PRO A 70 -5.79 -3.97 -7.54
N PRO A 71 -6.02 -2.79 -8.13
CA PRO A 71 -4.96 -2.05 -8.81
C PRO A 71 -3.86 -1.64 -7.83
N ALA A 72 -2.61 -1.61 -8.27
CA ALA A 72 -1.51 -1.13 -7.45
C ALA A 72 -1.47 0.41 -7.34
N GLY A 73 -2.18 1.13 -8.21
CA GLY A 73 -2.29 2.60 -8.19
C GLY A 73 -3.29 3.14 -9.21
N VAL A 74 -3.43 4.47 -9.28
CA VAL A 74 -4.43 5.15 -10.12
C VAL A 74 -4.21 4.86 -11.61
N ALA A 75 -2.97 4.66 -12.04
CA ALA A 75 -2.63 4.34 -13.44
C ALA A 75 -3.14 2.96 -13.89
N GLU A 76 -3.38 2.04 -12.96
CA GLU A 76 -3.93 0.70 -13.24
C GLU A 76 -5.46 0.66 -13.14
N LEU A 77 -6.11 1.79 -12.86
CA LEU A 77 -7.56 1.85 -12.86
C LEU A 77 -8.10 1.63 -14.28
N PRO A 78 -9.17 0.81 -14.44
CA PRO A 78 -9.81 0.61 -15.73
C PRO A 78 -10.24 1.92 -16.39
N GLU A 79 -10.22 1.96 -17.72
CA GLU A 79 -10.72 3.11 -18.48
C GLU A 79 -12.19 3.40 -18.14
N ILE A 80 -12.46 4.65 -17.76
CA ILE A 80 -13.78 5.11 -17.36
C ILE A 80 -14.65 5.20 -18.63
N SER A 81 -15.92 4.77 -18.53
CA SER A 81 -16.91 5.07 -19.58
C SER A 81 -17.03 6.58 -19.79
N ALA A 82 -16.96 7.03 -21.05
CA ALA A 82 -16.97 8.44 -21.42
C ALA A 82 -18.16 9.20 -20.81
N GLY A 83 -17.89 10.17 -19.92
CA GLY A 83 -18.92 11.06 -19.37
C GLY A 83 -18.87 11.32 -17.85
N ARG A 84 -18.11 10.53 -17.07
CA ARG A 84 -17.81 10.87 -15.67
C ARG A 84 -16.54 11.70 -15.59
N ALA A 85 -16.64 12.90 -15.01
CA ALA A 85 -15.45 13.66 -14.63
C ALA A 85 -14.60 12.80 -13.67
N VAL A 86 -13.29 12.76 -13.89
CA VAL A 86 -12.35 12.24 -12.89
C VAL A 86 -12.58 13.06 -11.62
N ALA A 87 -13.13 12.42 -10.57
CA ALA A 87 -13.42 13.10 -9.31
C ALA A 87 -12.15 13.79 -8.80
N GLY A 88 -12.28 14.98 -8.21
CA GLY A 88 -11.13 15.78 -7.75
C GLY A 88 -10.18 14.98 -6.84
N GLU A 89 -10.75 14.03 -6.09
CA GLU A 89 -10.07 13.10 -5.18
C GLU A 89 -9.03 12.22 -5.90
N LEU A 90 -9.33 11.75 -7.12
CA LEU A 90 -8.37 10.95 -7.90
C LEU A 90 -7.15 11.75 -8.36
N ARG A 91 -7.31 13.06 -8.56
CA ARG A 91 -6.20 13.96 -8.90
C ARG A 91 -5.29 14.17 -7.69
N GLU A 92 -5.86 14.25 -6.49
CA GLU A 92 -5.11 14.28 -5.24
C GLU A 92 -4.34 12.97 -5.02
N PHE A 93 -4.97 11.82 -5.26
CA PHE A 93 -4.30 10.53 -5.18
C PHE A 93 -3.17 10.37 -6.19
N GLN A 94 -3.36 10.81 -7.45
CA GLN A 94 -2.26 10.84 -8.42
C GLN A 94 -1.08 11.66 -7.92
N GLN A 95 -1.33 12.81 -7.28
CA GLN A 95 -0.23 13.63 -6.74
C GLN A 95 0.51 12.92 -5.61
N LEU A 96 -0.21 12.24 -4.71
CA LEU A 96 0.36 11.45 -3.61
C LEU A 96 1.14 10.21 -4.11
N GLU A 97 0.74 9.61 -5.23
CA GLU A 97 1.47 8.51 -5.86
C GLU A 97 2.80 8.94 -6.47
N GLN A 98 2.91 10.20 -6.89
CA GLN A 98 4.13 10.75 -7.49
C GLN A 98 5.12 11.25 -6.44
N ASP A 99 4.62 11.81 -5.32
CA ASP A 99 5.47 12.38 -4.27
C ASP A 99 4.89 12.16 -2.86
N GLY A 100 5.77 11.96 -1.90
CA GLY A 100 5.42 11.74 -0.49
C GLY A 100 5.34 10.28 -0.04
N TRP A 101 4.53 10.03 0.99
CA TRP A 101 4.52 8.75 1.70
C TRP A 101 3.94 7.60 0.86
N LEU A 102 2.96 7.89 0.01
CA LEU A 102 2.32 6.89 -0.86
C LEU A 102 3.25 6.51 -2.01
N ALA A 103 3.95 7.47 -2.61
CA ALA A 103 5.04 7.20 -3.56
C ALA A 103 6.09 6.25 -2.95
N ALA A 104 6.51 6.48 -1.69
CA ALA A 104 7.45 5.59 -1.00
C ALA A 104 6.89 4.16 -0.77
N LEU A 105 5.61 4.06 -0.43
CA LEU A 105 4.89 2.78 -0.29
C LEU A 105 4.77 2.03 -1.63
N LEU A 106 4.64 2.73 -2.75
CA LEU A 106 4.52 2.13 -4.08
C LEU A 106 5.86 1.80 -4.74
N ALA A 107 6.91 2.60 -4.52
CA ALA A 107 8.18 2.54 -5.24
C ALA A 107 8.93 1.19 -5.19
N ALA A 108 8.80 0.40 -4.12
CA ALA A 108 9.49 -0.90 -4.03
C ALA A 108 8.64 -2.10 -4.44
N SER A 109 7.34 -1.94 -4.73
CA SER A 109 6.53 -3.01 -5.33
C SER A 109 7.00 -3.31 -6.77
N THR A 110 7.62 -2.34 -7.44
CA THR A 110 8.26 -2.49 -8.76
C THR A 110 9.61 -3.22 -8.70
N SER A 111 10.22 -3.36 -7.52
CA SER A 111 11.53 -4.01 -7.35
C SER A 111 11.41 -5.53 -7.17
N ALA A 112 10.53 -6.18 -7.91
CA ALA A 112 10.47 -7.65 -8.00
C ALA A 112 11.60 -8.26 -8.87
N ALA A 113 12.53 -7.46 -9.39
CA ALA A 113 13.67 -7.95 -10.15
C ALA A 113 14.95 -7.19 -9.79
N SER A 114 15.60 -7.59 -8.70
CA SER A 114 17.04 -7.36 -8.61
C SER A 114 17.69 -8.25 -9.68
N GLY A 115 17.96 -7.66 -10.85
CA GLY A 115 18.61 -8.31 -11.99
C GLY A 115 19.98 -8.90 -11.65
N PRO A 116 20.59 -9.69 -12.57
CA PRO A 116 21.82 -10.42 -12.32
C PRO A 116 22.94 -9.47 -11.93
N ARG A 117 23.53 -9.73 -10.76
CA ARG A 117 24.71 -9.03 -10.21
C ARG A 117 25.83 -9.02 -11.25
N ALA A 118 26.40 -7.85 -11.54
CA ALA A 118 27.60 -7.75 -12.35
C ALA A 118 28.77 -8.48 -11.65
N PRO A 119 29.51 -9.37 -12.34
CA PRO A 119 30.65 -10.04 -11.74
C PRO A 119 31.75 -9.02 -11.44
N GLY A 120 32.13 -8.88 -10.17
CA GLY A 120 33.28 -8.07 -9.75
C GLY A 120 32.98 -6.88 -8.83
N ASN A 121 31.70 -6.60 -8.50
CA ASN A 121 31.38 -5.54 -7.55
C ASN A 121 30.41 -6.04 -6.46
N LEU A 122 30.96 -6.40 -5.30
CA LEU A 122 30.22 -6.98 -4.16
C LEU A 122 29.68 -5.93 -3.19
N ALA A 123 30.00 -4.65 -3.39
CA ALA A 123 29.63 -3.57 -2.49
C ALA A 123 28.85 -2.50 -3.25
N SER A 124 27.60 -2.80 -3.61
CA SER A 124 26.60 -1.74 -3.69
C SER A 124 25.92 -1.68 -2.33
N PRO A 125 25.83 -0.51 -1.67
CA PRO A 125 25.02 -0.40 -0.47
C PRO A 125 23.61 -0.84 -0.84
N ALA A 126 23.11 -1.90 -0.19
CA ALA A 126 21.71 -2.24 -0.32
C ALA A 126 20.91 -1.00 0.12
N PRO A 127 19.92 -0.54 -0.66
CA PRO A 127 19.08 0.57 -0.23
C PRO A 127 18.51 0.22 1.15
N GLU A 128 18.55 1.18 2.07
CA GLU A 128 18.08 0.95 3.43
C GLU A 128 16.59 0.59 3.37
N LEU A 129 16.27 -0.62 3.82
CA LEU A 129 14.88 -1.07 3.84
C LEU A 129 14.12 -0.25 4.89
N PRO A 130 12.90 0.21 4.56
CA PRO A 130 12.00 0.81 5.54
C PRO A 130 11.90 -0.04 6.81
N ASP A 131 11.94 0.63 7.95
CA ASP A 131 11.83 0.00 9.26
C ASP A 131 10.37 -0.14 9.69
N HIS A 132 10.17 -0.70 10.89
CA HIS A 132 8.84 -0.88 11.45
C HIS A 132 8.09 0.44 11.61
N ALA A 133 8.80 1.51 12.02
CA ALA A 133 8.21 2.82 12.25
C ALA A 133 7.69 3.43 10.95
N GLN A 134 8.49 3.39 9.88
CA GLN A 134 8.08 3.88 8.57
C GLN A 134 6.90 3.07 8.02
N ALA A 135 6.91 1.74 8.16
CA ALA A 135 5.83 0.88 7.72
C ALA A 135 4.52 1.12 8.52
N SER A 136 4.64 1.42 9.82
CA SER A 136 3.51 1.79 10.67
C SER A 136 2.93 3.14 10.26
N ALA A 137 3.78 4.13 10.01
CA ALA A 137 3.34 5.44 9.54
C ALA A 137 2.57 5.39 8.22
N TRP A 138 2.93 4.47 7.30
CA TRP A 138 2.14 4.22 6.09
C TRP A 138 0.76 3.63 6.40
N ALA A 139 0.66 2.68 7.33
CA ALA A 139 -0.61 2.11 7.73
C ALA A 139 -1.52 3.16 8.38
N ASP A 140 -0.98 3.99 9.27
CA ASP A 140 -1.71 5.07 9.94
C ASP A 140 -2.19 6.12 8.91
N SER A 141 -1.31 6.54 7.99
CA SER A 141 -1.66 7.50 6.94
C SER A 141 -2.78 6.98 6.02
N LEU A 142 -2.81 5.67 5.77
CA LEU A 142 -3.82 5.02 4.95
C LEU A 142 -5.15 4.88 5.71
N GLU A 143 -5.10 4.57 7.00
CA GLU A 143 -6.28 4.55 7.89
C GLU A 143 -6.92 5.94 8.01
N ASP A 144 -6.10 6.98 8.19
CA ASP A 144 -6.55 8.38 8.20
C ASP A 144 -7.19 8.77 6.86
N LEU A 145 -6.59 8.35 5.74
CA LEU A 145 -7.14 8.59 4.41
C LEU A 145 -8.52 7.95 4.24
N PHE A 146 -8.68 6.70 4.69
CA PHE A 146 -9.96 5.99 4.64
C PHE A 146 -11.00 6.66 5.53
N GLY A 147 -10.60 7.13 6.72
CA GLY A 147 -11.44 7.87 7.65
C GLY A 147 -11.99 9.15 7.04
N ARG A 148 -11.12 10.00 6.48
CA ARG A 148 -11.52 11.27 5.85
C ARG A 148 -12.50 11.06 4.70
N MET A 149 -12.30 10.03 3.89
CA MET A 149 -13.21 9.70 2.78
C MET A 149 -14.56 9.20 3.28
N ARG A 150 -14.60 8.34 4.31
CA ARG A 150 -15.87 7.89 4.89
C ARG A 150 -16.68 9.08 5.41
N ASP A 151 -16.04 9.97 6.14
CA ASP A 151 -16.70 11.14 6.70
C ASP A 151 -17.23 12.07 5.59
N SER A 152 -16.51 12.19 4.47
CA SER A 152 -16.97 12.91 3.26
C SER A 152 -18.16 12.22 2.58
N LEU A 153 -18.17 10.89 2.48
CA LEU A 153 -19.24 10.11 1.84
C LEU A 153 -20.52 10.05 2.68
N ASP A 154 -20.43 10.10 4.01
CA ASP A 154 -21.57 10.08 4.92
C ASP A 154 -22.28 11.46 5.02
N GLU A 155 -21.65 12.54 4.53
CA GLU A 155 -22.20 13.91 4.55
C GLU A 155 -23.14 14.24 3.35
N PHE A 156 -23.28 13.33 2.37
CA PHE A 156 -24.14 13.48 1.18
C PHE A 156 -25.27 12.45 1.11
#